data_AF-W7QAL1-F1
#
_entry.id   AF-W7QAL1-F1
#
_cell.length_a   1.000
_cell.length_b   1.000
_cell.length_c   1.000
_cell.angle_alpha   90.00
_cell.angle_beta   90.00
_cell.angle_gamma   90.00
#
_symmetry.space_group_name_H-M   'P 1'
#
loop_
_entity.id
_entity.type
_entity.pdbx_description
1 polymer ?
#
loop_
_entity_poly.entity_id
_entity_poly.type
_entity_poly.pdbx_seq_one_letter_code
_entity_poly.pdbx_strand_id
1 'polypeptide(L)'
;MKLSKTLSARLDDPRLFRQYAYVNGKWTHGEGGREEAVFDPATGEAIGHIPWLEAHQIREAVDAAEAAFVHWRALRADERCERLLAGTTCSRPTARTWPPS
;
A
#
# COMPACT_ATOMS: atom_id res chain seq x y z
N MET A 1 1.78 -19.18 -0.89
CA MET A 1 1.27 -18.00 -0.16
C MET A 1 0.21 -18.48 0.83
N LYS A 2 0.45 -18.38 2.13
CA LYS A 2 -0.57 -18.68 3.14
C LYS A 2 -0.99 -17.36 3.78
N LEU A 3 -2.18 -16.90 3.44
CA LEU A 3 -2.92 -15.94 4.26
C LEU A 3 -3.32 -16.63 5.56
N SER A 4 -3.26 -15.94 6.70
CA SER A 4 -3.89 -16.45 7.91
C SER A 4 -5.39 -16.64 7.62
N LYS A 5 -5.94 -17.78 8.05
CA LYS A 5 -7.32 -18.20 7.73
C LYS A 5 -8.34 -17.14 8.15
N THR A 6 -7.99 -16.36 9.17
CA THR A 6 -8.75 -15.26 9.75
C THR A 6 -8.74 -14.00 8.87
N LEU A 7 -7.59 -13.62 8.28
CA LEU A 7 -7.50 -12.41 7.46
C LEU A 7 -8.17 -12.60 6.09
N SER A 8 -8.01 -13.78 5.48
CA SER A 8 -8.73 -14.13 4.24
C SER A 8 -10.24 -14.10 4.38
N ALA A 9 -10.77 -14.35 5.58
CA ALA A 9 -12.21 -14.33 5.83
C ALA A 9 -12.77 -12.90 6.04
N ARG A 10 -11.91 -11.91 6.31
CA ARG A 10 -12.30 -10.51 6.59
C ARG A 10 -12.06 -9.55 5.42
N LEU A 11 -11.33 -10.00 4.40
CA LEU A 11 -11.06 -9.23 3.19
C LEU A 11 -12.07 -9.57 2.09
N ASP A 12 -12.90 -8.60 1.70
CA ASP A 12 -13.83 -8.74 0.57
C ASP A 12 -13.10 -8.88 -0.78
N ASP A 13 -11.90 -8.28 -0.91
CA ASP A 13 -11.04 -8.44 -2.09
C ASP A 13 -9.63 -8.94 -1.68
N PRO A 14 -9.27 -10.19 -2.04
CA PRO A 14 -7.96 -10.76 -1.71
C PRO A 14 -6.80 -10.09 -2.47
N ARG A 15 -7.06 -9.27 -3.51
CA ARG A 15 -6.02 -8.53 -4.25
C ARG A 15 -5.46 -7.33 -3.51
N LEU A 16 -6.14 -6.90 -2.44
CA LEU A 16 -5.67 -5.85 -1.53
C LEU A 16 -4.50 -6.34 -0.66
N PHE A 17 -4.38 -7.66 -0.46
CA PHE A 17 -3.25 -8.22 0.24
C PHE A 17 -2.03 -8.31 -0.68
N ARG A 18 -1.04 -7.45 -0.44
CA ARG A 18 0.21 -7.40 -1.22
C ARG A 18 1.41 -7.30 -0.28
N GLN A 19 2.41 -8.13 -0.54
CA GLN A 19 3.67 -8.21 0.20
C GLN A 19 4.81 -7.53 -0.57
N TYR A 20 4.48 -6.47 -1.30
CA TYR A 20 5.40 -5.70 -2.13
C TYR A 20 5.24 -4.23 -1.79
N ALA A 21 6.34 -3.47 -1.83
CA ALA A 21 6.28 -2.02 -1.70
C ALA A 21 5.90 -1.40 -3.05
N TYR A 22 5.09 -0.35 -3.04
CA TYR A 22 4.74 0.37 -4.28
C TYR A 22 5.65 1.58 -4.44
N VAL A 23 6.61 1.50 -5.37
CA VAL A 23 7.61 2.53 -5.63
C VAL A 23 7.56 2.90 -7.11
N ASN A 24 7.41 4.19 -7.41
CA ASN A 24 7.42 4.73 -8.77
C ASN A 24 6.47 3.99 -9.75
N GLY A 25 5.24 3.71 -9.32
CA GLY A 25 4.26 3.01 -10.16
C GLY A 25 4.45 1.50 -10.28
N LYS A 26 5.44 0.92 -9.59
CA LYS A 26 5.79 -0.49 -9.67
C LYS A 26 5.74 -1.14 -8.30
N TRP A 27 5.35 -2.41 -8.28
CA TRP A 27 5.49 -3.26 -7.09
C TRP A 27 6.93 -3.76 -7.04
N THR A 28 7.68 -3.31 -6.04
CA THR A 28 9.09 -3.64 -5.84
C THR A 28 9.29 -4.44 -4.56
N HIS A 29 10.37 -5.20 -4.53
CA HIS A 29 10.85 -5.93 -3.37
C HIS A 29 12.20 -5.35 -2.93
N GLY A 30 12.56 -5.51 -1.66
CA GLY A 30 13.86 -5.07 -1.16
C GLY A 30 14.98 -5.86 -1.82
N GLU A 31 16.02 -5.20 -2.36
CA GLU A 31 17.16 -5.92 -2.96
C GLU A 31 17.87 -6.83 -1.95
N GLY A 32 17.82 -6.46 -0.67
CA GLY A 32 18.39 -7.23 0.43
C GLY A 32 17.59 -8.48 0.83
N GLY A 33 16.42 -8.74 0.20
CA GLY A 33 15.56 -9.88 0.53
C GLY A 33 15.07 -9.91 1.98
N ARG A 34 15.19 -8.78 2.69
CA ARG A 34 14.77 -8.62 4.08
C ARG A 34 13.26 -8.44 4.09
N GLU A 35 12.59 -9.28 4.86
CA GLU A 35 11.16 -9.21 5.06
C GLU A 35 10.87 -9.23 6.56
N GLU A 36 9.96 -8.37 7.00
CA GLU A 36 9.50 -8.35 8.39
C GLU A 36 8.08 -8.91 8.47
N ALA A 37 7.87 -9.84 9.38
CA ALA A 37 6.55 -10.40 9.63
C ALA A 37 5.70 -9.40 10.42
N VAL A 38 4.53 -9.07 9.89
CA VAL A 38 3.49 -8.32 10.59
C VAL A 38 2.65 -9.27 11.41
N PHE A 39 2.58 -9.03 12.71
CA PHE A 39 1.79 -9.82 13.64
C PHE A 39 0.47 -9.12 13.95
N ASP A 40 -0.60 -9.90 14.09
CA ASP A 40 -1.89 -9.42 14.57
C ASP A 40 -1.79 -9.12 16.07
N PRO A 41 -2.05 -7.87 16.53
CA PRO A 41 -1.99 -7.54 17.95
C PRO A 41 -3.06 -8.27 18.80
N ALA A 42 -4.12 -8.79 18.19
CA ALA A 42 -5.20 -9.49 18.90
C ALA A 42 -4.93 -10.99 19.09
N THR A 43 -4.16 -11.62 18.20
CA THR A 43 -3.93 -13.08 18.22
C THR A 43 -2.46 -13.49 18.28
N GLY A 44 -1.54 -12.58 17.95
CA GLY A 44 -0.11 -12.86 17.82
C GLY A 44 0.25 -13.67 16.56
N GLU A 45 -0.71 -13.99 15.70
CA GLU A 45 -0.45 -14.72 14.45
C GLU A 45 0.20 -13.81 13.40
N ALA A 46 1.14 -14.35 12.62
CA ALA A 46 1.72 -13.64 11.48
C ALA A 46 0.66 -13.47 10.37
N ILE A 47 0.33 -12.23 10.07
CA ILE A 47 -0.63 -11.83 9.02
C ILE A 47 0.02 -11.92 7.64
N GLY A 48 1.28 -11.46 7.54
CA GLY A 48 2.02 -11.41 6.28
C GLY A 48 3.41 -10.82 6.46
N HIS A 49 4.17 -10.80 5.36
CA HIS A 49 5.53 -10.26 5.32
C HIS A 49 5.56 -8.94 4.55
N ILE A 50 6.20 -7.93 5.11
CA ILE A 50 6.45 -6.65 4.43
C ILE A 50 7.93 -6.59 4.03
N PRO A 51 8.24 -6.23 2.78
CA PRO A 51 9.61 -6.09 2.33
C PRO A 51 10.26 -4.86 2.95
N TRP A 52 11.47 -5.03 3.47
CA TRP A 52 12.31 -3.93 3.88
C TRP A 52 13.01 -3.32 2.67
N LEU A 53 12.70 -2.05 2.39
CA LEU A 53 13.38 -1.29 1.35
C LEU A 53 14.73 -0.79 1.86
N GLU A 54 15.74 -0.90 1.01
CA GLU A 54 17.07 -0.39 1.30
C GLU A 54 17.14 1.13 1.07
N ALA A 55 18.11 1.80 1.71
CA ALA A 55 18.24 3.25 1.66
C ALA A 55 18.37 3.82 0.24
N HIS A 56 18.91 3.07 -0.72
CA HIS A 56 19.01 3.49 -2.11
C HIS A 56 17.64 3.46 -2.82
N GLN A 57 16.83 2.43 -2.59
CA GLN A 57 15.47 2.31 -3.15
C GLN A 57 14.55 3.40 -2.59
N ILE A 58 14.76 3.79 -1.32
CA ILE A 58 14.04 4.92 -0.72
C ILE A 58 14.40 6.23 -1.43
N ARG A 59 15.67 6.47 -1.76
CA ARG A 59 16.07 7.66 -2.53
C ARG A 59 15.46 7.67 -3.92
N GLU A 60 15.49 6.55 -4.64
CA GLU A 60 14.83 6.43 -5.94
C GLU A 60 13.32 6.70 -5.85
N ALA A 61 12.67 6.24 -4.78
CA ALA A 61 11.26 6.53 -4.52
C ALA A 61 11.01 8.02 -4.33
N VAL A 62 11.90 8.72 -3.60
CA VAL A 62 11.83 10.17 -3.39
C VAL A 62 12.05 10.92 -4.69
N ASP A 63 13.09 10.58 -5.45
CA ASP A 63 13.40 11.23 -6.74
C ASP A 63 12.25 11.06 -7.74
N ALA A 64 11.66 9.85 -7.80
CA ALA A 64 10.48 9.57 -8.61
C ALA A 64 9.25 10.35 -8.14
N ALA A 65 9.04 10.46 -6.82
CA ALA A 65 7.95 11.25 -6.26
C ALA A 65 8.12 12.75 -6.58
N GLU A 66 9.35 13.27 -6.55
CA GLU A 66 9.64 14.66 -6.89
C GLU A 66 9.37 14.94 -8.39
N ALA A 67 9.80 14.03 -9.28
CA ALA A 67 9.49 14.13 -10.70
C ALA A 67 7.97 14.07 -10.99
N ALA A 68 7.25 13.19 -10.30
CA ALA A 68 5.79 13.09 -10.40
C ALA A 68 5.09 14.32 -9.80
N PHE A 69 5.66 14.91 -8.75
CA PHE A 69 5.11 16.08 -8.08
C PHE A 69 5.06 17.30 -8.99
N VAL A 70 6.07 17.50 -9.87
CA VAL A 70 6.08 18.58 -10.87
C VAL A 70 4.85 18.51 -11.79
N HIS A 71 4.45 17.30 -12.18
CA HIS A 71 3.27 17.09 -13.02
C HIS A 71 1.98 17.24 -12.21
N TRP A 72 1.95 16.72 -10.98
CA TRP A 72 0.80 16.84 -10.08
C TRP A 72 0.46 18.28 -9.70
N ARG A 73 1.48 19.11 -9.42
CA ARG A 73 1.30 20.52 -9.06
C ARG A 73 0.82 21.39 -10.23
N ALA A 74 1.08 20.96 -11.46
CA ALA A 74 0.65 21.66 -12.67
C ALA A 74 -0.84 21.44 -12.97
N LEU A 75 -1.45 20.41 -12.38
CA LEU A 75 -2.88 20.13 -12.52
C LEU A 75 -3.74 21.20 -11.85
N ARG A 76 -4.85 21.51 -12.50
CA ARG A 76 -5.83 22.47 -11.97
C ARG A 76 -6.54 21.88 -10.74
N ALA A 77 -7.11 22.76 -9.92
CA ALA A 77 -7.71 22.35 -8.64
C ALA A 77 -8.90 21.40 -8.81
N ASP A 78 -9.69 21.58 -9.86
CA ASP A 78 -10.78 20.70 -10.30
C ASP A 78 -10.29 19.29 -10.67
N GLU A 79 -9.23 19.18 -11.48
CA GLU A 79 -8.64 17.89 -11.88
C GLU A 79 -8.07 17.12 -10.68
N ARG A 80 -7.49 17.82 -9.69
CA ARG A 80 -7.00 17.21 -8.45
C ARG A 80 -8.16 16.74 -7.56
N CYS A 81 -9.22 17.54 -7.44
CA CYS A 81 -10.41 17.16 -6.69
C CYS A 81 -11.07 15.92 -7.28
N GLU A 82 -11.22 15.84 -8.60
CA GLU A 82 -11.78 14.65 -9.26
C GLU A 82 -10.97 13.39 -8.97
N ARG A 83 -9.63 13.46 -9.07
CA ARG A 83 -8.73 12.33 -8.78
C ARG A 83 -8.77 11.90 -7.32
N LEU A 84 -8.88 12.84 -6.38
CA LEU A 84 -9.02 12.52 -4.94
C LEU A 84 -10.40 11.92 -4.63
N LEU A 85 -11.47 12.46 -5.22
CA LEU A 85 -12.84 11.95 -5.05
C LEU A 85 -13.02 10.55 -5.66
N ALA A 86 -12.39 10.28 -6.81
CA ALA A 86 -12.35 8.95 -7.40
C ALA A 86 -11.73 7.93 -6.43
N GLY A 87 -10.63 8.30 -5.76
CA GLY A 87 -10.01 7.48 -4.71
C GLY A 87 -10.94 7.20 -3.52
N THR A 88 -11.69 8.21 -3.06
CA THR A 88 -12.67 8.02 -1.96
C THR A 88 -13.85 7.12 -2.34
N THR A 89 -14.23 7.10 -3.62
CA THR A 89 -15.26 6.19 -4.11
C THR A 89 -14.76 4.74 -4.12
N CYS A 90 -13.49 4.53 -4.50
CA CYS A 90 -12.85 3.22 -4.44
C CYS A 90 -12.68 2.71 -3.00
N SER A 91 -12.42 3.60 -2.03
CA SER A 91 -12.25 3.20 -0.63
C SER A 91 -13.57 2.99 0.11
N ARG A 92 -14.68 3.61 -0.31
CA ARG A 92 -16.00 3.51 0.36
C ARG A 92 -16.58 2.08 0.51
N PRO A 93 -16.51 1.19 -0.48
CA PRO A 93 -16.95 -0.21 -0.30
C PRO A 93 -16.00 -0.99 0.62
N THR A 94 -14.68 -0.76 0.53
CA THR A 94 -13.65 -1.39 1.39
C THR A 94 -13.59 -0.83 2.80
N ALA A 95 -14.07 0.39 3.06
CA ALA A 95 -14.05 1.00 4.40
C ALA A 95 -14.89 0.22 5.42
N ARG A 96 -15.81 -0.64 4.96
CA ARG A 96 -16.61 -1.51 5.81
C ARG A 96 -15.80 -2.62 6.49
N THR A 97 -14.64 -2.99 5.96
CA THR A 97 -13.77 -4.04 6.51
C THR A 97 -12.73 -3.51 7.52
N TRP A 98 -12.56 -2.19 7.63
CA TRP A 98 -11.68 -1.55 8.61
C TRP A 98 -12.47 -1.18 9.87
N PRO A 99 -12.18 -1.78 11.05
CA PRO A 99 -12.87 -1.41 12.27
C PRO A 99 -12.52 0.05 12.64
N PRO A 100 -13.49 0.85 13.15
CA PRO A 100 -13.16 2.14 13.72
C PRO A 100 -12.24 1.91 14.93
N SER A 101 -11.07 2.56 14.91
CA SER A 101 -10.13 2.66 16.04
C SER A 101 -10.70 3.48 17.17
#